data_AF-A0A958U729-F1
#
_entry.id   AF-A0A958U729-F1
#
_cell.length_a   1.000
_cell.length_b   1.000
_cell.length_c   1.000
_cell.angle_alpha   90.00
_cell.angle_beta   90.00
_cell.angle_gamma   90.00
#
_symmetry.space_group_name_H-M   'P 1'
#
loop_
_entity.id
_entity.type
_entity.pdbx_description
1 polymer ?
#
loop_
_entity_poly.entity_id
_entity_poly.type
_entity_poly.pdbx_seq_one_letter_code
_entity_poly.pdbx_strand_id
1 'polypeptide(L)'
;DNSYQVNALFTAEEIIKYQHLIRRIPVADNVIEYAVTLVGKTRPKSDAATQTVKDYIDWGAGPRASQNLILAAKAHAALHGKFSPDIEDVQKAAIGVLRHRLIKNYKAEAEGLTIESIIKGLF
;
A
#
# COMPACT_ATOMS: atom_id res chain seq x y z
N ASP A 1 -32.83 -26.12 -0.62
CA ASP A 1 -32.03 -25.23 0.25
C ASP A 1 -30.78 -25.93 0.75
N ASN A 2 -29.61 -25.52 0.29
CA ASN A 2 -28.34 -25.96 0.87
C ASN A 2 -28.05 -25.09 2.10
N SER A 3 -28.17 -25.66 3.29
CA SER A 3 -27.70 -25.03 4.53
C SER A 3 -26.18 -25.14 4.60
N TYR A 4 -25.47 -24.03 4.40
CA TYR A 4 -24.02 -23.99 4.59
C TYR A 4 -23.73 -23.87 6.09
N GLN A 5 -22.99 -24.84 6.64
CA GLN A 5 -22.52 -24.79 8.01
C GLN A 5 -21.21 -24.00 8.05
N VAL A 6 -21.21 -22.83 8.68
CA VAL A 6 -20.02 -21.98 8.82
C VAL A 6 -19.24 -22.41 10.05
N ASN A 7 -18.03 -22.93 9.84
CA ASN A 7 -17.10 -23.25 10.92
C ASN A 7 -16.27 -22.01 11.26
N ALA A 8 -16.56 -21.38 12.40
CA ALA A 8 -15.79 -20.22 12.86
C ALA A 8 -14.39 -20.66 13.30
N LEU A 9 -13.36 -20.10 12.64
CA LEU A 9 -11.95 -20.35 12.97
C LEU A 9 -11.41 -19.41 14.05
N PHE A 10 -12.02 -18.24 14.20
CA PHE A 10 -11.63 -17.21 15.16
C PHE A 10 -12.87 -16.61 15.83
N THR A 11 -12.71 -16.26 17.09
CA THR A 11 -13.63 -15.42 17.86
C THR A 11 -13.41 -13.94 17.55
N ALA A 12 -14.40 -13.11 17.86
CA ALA A 12 -14.27 -11.65 17.70
C ALA A 12 -13.10 -11.08 18.53
N GLU A 13 -12.89 -11.60 19.75
CA GLU A 13 -11.80 -11.19 20.64
C GLU A 13 -10.43 -11.53 20.06
N GLU A 14 -10.27 -12.71 19.45
CA GLU A 14 -9.04 -13.10 18.76
C GLU A 14 -8.72 -12.17 17.58
N ILE A 15 -9.73 -11.80 16.79
CA ILE A 15 -9.55 -10.85 15.67
C ILE A 15 -9.01 -9.51 16.18
N ILE A 16 -9.60 -8.96 17.25
CA ILE A 16 -9.14 -7.71 17.86
C ILE A 16 -7.71 -7.88 18.42
N LYS A 17 -7.41 -9.00 19.09
CA LYS A 17 -6.07 -9.31 19.59
C LYS A 17 -5.03 -9.34 18.47
N TYR A 18 -5.34 -9.94 17.32
CA TYR A 18 -4.45 -9.95 16.16
C TYR A 18 -4.27 -8.56 15.56
N GLN A 19 -5.34 -7.77 15.45
CA GLN A 19 -5.24 -6.37 15.00
C GLN A 19 -4.32 -5.52 15.89
N HIS A 20 -4.32 -5.74 17.22
CA HIS A 20 -3.39 -5.09 18.14
C HIS A 20 -1.97 -5.65 18.04
N LEU A 21 -1.81 -6.95 17.80
CA LEU A 21 -0.51 -7.57 17.57
C LEU A 21 0.18 -6.96 16.34
N ILE A 22 -0.51 -6.88 15.20
CA ILE A 22 0.03 -6.31 13.96
C ILE A 22 0.54 -4.88 14.19
N ARG A 23 -0.20 -4.05 14.94
CA ARG A 23 0.22 -2.66 15.19
C ARG A 23 1.53 -2.55 15.97
N ARG A 24 1.83 -3.52 16.84
CA ARG A 24 3.02 -3.57 17.71
C ARG A 24 4.27 -4.11 17.02
N ILE A 25 4.15 -4.71 15.84
CA ILE A 25 5.30 -5.19 15.07
C ILE A 25 6.26 -4.02 14.82
N PRO A 26 7.56 -4.13 15.17
CA PRO A 26 8.54 -3.09 14.92
C PRO A 26 8.78 -2.91 13.41
N VAL A 27 9.28 -1.74 13.02
CA VAL A 27 9.63 -1.44 11.63
C VAL A 27 10.94 -0.67 11.66
N ALA A 28 11.87 -1.04 10.81
CA ALA A 28 13.13 -0.30 10.66
C ALA A 28 12.89 1.06 10.00
N ASP A 29 13.66 2.07 10.40
CA ASP A 29 13.47 3.45 9.93
C ASP A 29 13.59 3.57 8.40
N ASN A 30 14.52 2.83 7.80
CA ASN A 30 14.69 2.79 6.34
C ASN A 30 13.43 2.28 5.59
N VAL A 31 12.65 1.38 6.19
CA VAL A 31 11.39 0.89 5.60
C VAL A 31 10.30 1.96 5.69
N ILE A 32 10.27 2.73 6.78
CA ILE A 32 9.38 3.88 6.95
C ILE A 32 9.73 4.97 5.93
N GLU A 33 11.01 5.33 5.82
CA GLU A 33 11.52 6.29 4.84
C GLU A 33 11.23 5.87 3.41
N TYR A 34 11.37 4.57 3.10
CA TYR A 34 11.00 4.02 1.80
C TYR A 34 9.51 4.22 1.51
N ALA A 35 8.61 3.91 2.45
CA ALA A 35 7.17 4.10 2.26
C ALA A 35 6.77 5.58 2.12
N VAL A 36 7.44 6.49 2.83
CA VAL A 36 7.25 7.94 2.67
C VAL A 36 7.73 8.39 1.30
N THR A 37 8.92 7.98 0.89
CA THR A 37 9.51 8.29 -0.41
C THR A 37 8.64 7.76 -1.55
N LEU A 38 8.18 6.51 -1.47
CA LEU A 38 7.30 5.89 -2.45
C LEU A 38 6.00 6.69 -2.64
N VAL A 39 5.39 7.15 -1.55
CA VAL A 39 4.21 8.02 -1.61
C VAL A 39 4.55 9.39 -2.17
N GLY A 40 5.72 9.95 -1.84
CA GLY A 40 6.24 11.19 -2.42
C GLY A 40 6.37 11.10 -3.94
N LYS A 41 6.88 9.98 -4.47
CA LYS A 41 7.00 9.71 -5.91
C LYS A 41 5.67 9.81 -6.66
N THR A 42 4.53 9.63 -5.98
CA THR A 42 3.19 9.71 -6.60
C THR A 42 2.67 11.12 -6.78
N ARG A 43 3.32 12.14 -6.22
CA ARG A 43 2.85 13.53 -6.26
C ARG A 43 3.54 14.29 -7.39
N PRO A 44 2.83 14.80 -8.40
CA PRO A 44 3.45 15.38 -9.60
C PRO A 44 4.36 16.60 -9.32
N LYS A 45 4.12 17.31 -8.22
CA LYS A 45 4.94 18.47 -7.80
C LYS A 45 6.09 18.11 -6.85
N SER A 46 6.30 16.83 -6.53
CA SER A 46 7.40 16.41 -5.67
C SER A 46 8.68 16.25 -6.48
N ASP A 47 9.82 16.61 -5.90
CA ASP A 47 11.14 16.37 -6.49
C ASP A 47 11.42 14.87 -6.70
N ALA A 48 10.80 14.01 -5.88
CA ALA A 48 10.91 12.57 -6.01
C ALA A 48 10.05 11.98 -7.14
N ALA A 49 9.17 12.76 -7.78
CA ALA A 49 8.23 12.24 -8.77
C ALA A 49 8.94 11.76 -10.04
N THR A 50 8.55 10.58 -10.51
CA THR A 50 9.00 10.06 -11.81
C THR A 50 8.41 10.90 -12.94
N GLN A 51 9.05 10.84 -14.12
CA GLN A 51 8.54 11.56 -15.29
C GLN A 51 7.11 11.09 -15.64
N THR A 52 6.84 9.80 -15.55
CA THR A 52 5.49 9.24 -15.73
C THR A 52 4.47 9.89 -14.79
N VAL A 53 4.79 10.05 -13.51
CA VAL A 53 3.85 10.69 -12.57
C VAL A 53 3.64 12.17 -12.93
N LYS A 54 4.71 12.88 -13.29
CA LYS A 54 4.63 14.30 -13.71
C LYS A 54 3.74 14.47 -14.95
N ASP A 55 3.81 13.53 -15.89
CA ASP A 55 3.11 13.62 -17.17
C ASP A 55 1.67 13.12 -17.14
N TYR A 56 1.33 12.22 -16.21
CA TYR A 56 0.07 11.45 -16.26
C TYR A 56 -0.81 11.51 -15.00
N ILE A 57 -0.31 12.07 -13.89
CA ILE A 57 -1.05 12.16 -12.62
C ILE A 57 -1.36 13.62 -12.27
N ASP A 58 -2.64 13.94 -12.07
CA ASP A 58 -3.07 15.25 -11.58
C ASP A 58 -2.96 15.37 -10.06
N TRP A 59 -3.24 14.27 -9.33
CA TRP A 59 -3.23 14.26 -7.88
C TRP A 59 -2.66 12.97 -7.31
N GLY A 60 -1.64 13.11 -6.45
CA GLY A 60 -0.93 12.01 -5.80
C GLY A 60 -1.44 11.67 -4.40
N ALA A 61 -0.89 10.62 -3.81
CA ALA A 61 -1.33 10.11 -2.53
C ALA A 61 -0.84 10.97 -1.34
N GLY A 62 -1.73 11.21 -0.37
CA GLY A 62 -1.43 11.94 0.87
C GLY A 62 -0.70 11.11 1.94
N PRO A 63 -0.34 11.71 3.10
CA PRO A 63 0.45 11.04 4.16
C PRO A 63 -0.22 9.78 4.76
N ARG A 64 -1.56 9.67 4.67
CA ARG A 64 -2.30 8.46 5.07
C ARG A 64 -1.93 7.24 4.24
N ALA A 65 -1.45 7.42 3.01
CA ALA A 65 -0.97 6.32 2.20
C ALA A 65 0.28 5.67 2.83
N SER A 66 1.24 6.46 3.31
CA SER A 66 2.46 5.93 3.94
C SER A 66 2.14 5.15 5.21
N GLN A 67 1.22 5.66 6.03
CA GLN A 67 0.75 4.95 7.23
C GLN A 67 0.10 3.61 6.89
N ASN A 68 -0.76 3.58 5.86
CA ASN A 68 -1.45 2.37 5.44
C ASN A 68 -0.52 1.37 4.74
N LEU A 69 0.49 1.85 3.99
CA LEU A 69 1.55 1.00 3.44
C LEU A 69 2.29 0.27 4.54
N ILE A 70 2.70 0.97 5.60
CA ILE A 70 3.37 0.35 6.74
C ILE A 70 2.46 -0.64 7.46
N LEU A 71 1.19 -0.29 7.71
CA LEU A 71 0.26 -1.21 8.36
C LEU A 71 0.01 -2.48 7.53
N ALA A 72 -0.15 -2.34 6.22
CA ALA A 72 -0.32 -3.46 5.31
C ALA A 72 0.96 -4.30 5.18
N ALA A 73 2.14 -3.67 5.15
CA ALA A 73 3.43 -4.36 5.14
C ALA A 73 3.63 -5.19 6.41
N LYS A 74 3.29 -4.65 7.60
CA LYS A 74 3.32 -5.40 8.87
C LYS A 74 2.41 -6.64 8.82
N ALA A 75 1.19 -6.48 8.29
CA ALA A 75 0.26 -7.59 8.14
C ALA A 75 0.80 -8.65 7.16
N HIS A 76 1.32 -8.21 6.01
CA HIS A 76 1.94 -9.09 5.01
C HIS A 76 3.10 -9.87 5.60
N ALA A 77 4.04 -9.19 6.27
CA ALA A 77 5.18 -9.80 6.93
C ALA A 77 4.76 -10.86 7.95
N ALA A 78 3.82 -10.52 8.83
CA ALA A 78 3.32 -11.43 9.86
C ALA A 78 2.66 -12.70 9.27
N LEU A 79 1.88 -12.55 8.20
CA LEU A 79 1.25 -13.69 7.51
C LEU A 79 2.28 -14.62 6.85
N HIS A 80 3.48 -14.11 6.53
CA HIS A 80 4.59 -14.88 5.97
C HIS A 80 5.61 -15.31 7.02
N GLY A 81 5.29 -15.19 8.32
CA GLY A 81 6.16 -15.62 9.41
C GLY A 81 7.37 -14.71 9.67
N LYS A 82 7.42 -13.52 9.06
CA LYS A 82 8.45 -12.52 9.36
C LYS A 82 8.11 -11.75 10.64
N PHE A 83 9.12 -11.47 11.45
CA PHE A 83 8.99 -10.71 12.71
C PHE A 83 8.96 -9.18 12.51
N SER A 84 9.40 -8.69 11.35
CA SER A 84 9.41 -7.27 10.96
C SER A 84 9.24 -7.19 9.44
N PRO A 85 8.51 -6.18 8.91
CA PRO A 85 8.42 -5.98 7.47
C PRO A 85 9.72 -5.45 6.88
N ASP A 86 9.93 -5.73 5.60
CA ASP A 86 10.96 -5.15 4.77
C ASP A 86 10.37 -4.31 3.60
N ILE A 87 11.24 -3.84 2.71
CA ILE A 87 10.84 -3.04 1.53
C ILE A 87 9.95 -3.85 0.57
N GLU A 88 10.18 -5.15 0.44
CA GLU A 88 9.36 -5.99 -0.45
C GLU A 88 7.91 -6.03 0.06
N ASP A 89 7.71 -6.18 1.38
CA ASP A 89 6.38 -6.16 1.99
C ASP A 89 5.62 -4.85 1.70
N VAL A 90 6.33 -3.71 1.66
CA VAL A 90 5.77 -2.41 1.26
C VAL A 90 5.37 -2.41 -0.22
N GLN A 91 6.19 -2.96 -1.10
CA GLN A 91 5.90 -3.05 -2.54
C GLN A 91 4.69 -3.96 -2.81
N LYS A 92 4.55 -5.09 -2.11
CA LYS A 92 3.37 -5.98 -2.22
C LYS A 92 2.08 -5.26 -1.83
N ALA A 93 2.15 -4.38 -0.82
CA ALA A 93 1.01 -3.58 -0.39
C ALA A 93 0.70 -2.38 -1.32
N ALA A 94 1.63 -1.98 -2.20
CA ALA A 94 1.55 -0.72 -2.94
C ALA A 94 0.29 -0.59 -3.79
N ILE A 95 -0.04 -1.62 -4.58
CA ILE A 95 -1.22 -1.59 -5.47
C ILE A 95 -2.50 -1.44 -4.64
N GLY A 96 -2.67 -2.25 -3.58
CA GLY A 96 -3.87 -2.22 -2.75
C GLY A 96 -4.09 -0.87 -2.06
N VAL A 97 -3.01 -0.24 -1.59
CA VAL A 97 -3.08 1.04 -0.88
C VAL A 97 -3.20 2.24 -1.83
N LEU A 98 -2.48 2.25 -2.95
CA LEU A 98 -2.33 3.43 -3.81
C LEU A 98 -3.39 3.53 -4.91
N ARG A 99 -3.99 2.42 -5.38
CA ARG A 99 -4.83 2.41 -6.58
C ARG A 99 -6.01 3.40 -6.59
N HIS A 100 -6.55 3.68 -5.42
CA HIS A 100 -7.70 4.57 -5.21
C HIS A 100 -7.27 5.95 -4.66
N ARG A 101 -5.97 6.26 -4.72
CA ARG A 101 -5.37 7.48 -4.15
C ARG A 101 -4.65 8.33 -5.19
N LEU A 102 -4.70 7.90 -6.45
CA LEU A 102 -4.07 8.56 -7.58
C LEU A 102 -5.18 8.96 -8.56
N ILE A 103 -5.12 10.20 -9.05
CA ILE A 103 -6.03 10.71 -10.07
C ILE A 103 -5.23 10.91 -11.35
N LYS A 104 -5.61 10.17 -12.40
CA LYS A 104 -5.05 10.30 -13.74
C LYS A 104 -5.54 11.58 -14.40
N ASN A 105 -4.70 12.16 -15.25
CA ASN A 105 -5.11 13.24 -16.13
C ASN A 105 -5.73 12.71 -17.44
N TYR A 106 -6.29 13.62 -18.25
CA TYR A 106 -6.93 13.25 -19.51
C TYR A 106 -5.98 12.56 -20.51
N LYS A 107 -4.70 12.96 -20.54
CA LYS A 107 -3.68 12.36 -21.40
C LYS A 107 -3.48 10.87 -21.05
N ALA A 108 -3.42 10.55 -19.76
CA ALA A 108 -3.28 9.18 -19.29
C ALA A 108 -4.49 8.30 -19.64
N GLU A 109 -5.70 8.86 -19.62
CA GLU A 109 -6.91 8.15 -20.09
C GLU A 109 -6.87 7.90 -21.60
N ALA A 110 -6.48 8.91 -22.38
CA ALA A 110 -6.38 8.79 -23.84
C ALA A 110 -5.35 7.73 -24.30
N GLU A 111 -4.24 7.60 -23.56
CA GLU A 111 -3.19 6.61 -23.84
C GLU A 111 -3.47 5.23 -23.22
N GLY A 112 -4.59 5.05 -22.51
CA GLY A 112 -4.98 3.77 -21.92
C GLY A 112 -4.10 3.31 -20.76
N LEU A 113 -3.39 4.24 -20.09
CA LEU A 113 -2.55 3.91 -18.94
C LEU A 113 -3.41 3.51 -17.73
N THR A 114 -3.05 2.39 -17.10
CA THR A 114 -3.71 1.94 -15.87
C THR A 114 -2.99 2.50 -14.65
N ILE A 115 -3.73 2.74 -13.56
CA ILE A 115 -3.11 3.16 -12.30
C ILE A 115 -2.15 2.08 -11.79
N GLU A 116 -2.51 0.81 -11.98
CA GLU A 116 -1.69 -0.33 -11.59
C GLU A 116 -0.34 -0.37 -12.34
N SER A 117 -0.30 -0.02 -13.63
CA SER A 117 0.97 0.07 -14.37
C SER A 117 1.83 1.24 -13.87
N ILE A 118 1.23 2.39 -13.59
CA ILE A 118 1.93 3.54 -13.01
C ILE A 118 2.52 3.21 -11.64
N ILE A 119 1.75 2.55 -10.76
CA ILE A 119 2.22 2.16 -9.42
C ILE A 119 3.39 1.19 -9.52
N LYS A 120 3.33 0.20 -10.42
CA LYS A 120 4.44 -0.75 -10.64
C LYS A 120 5.71 -0.07 -11.12
N GLY A 121 5.60 1.01 -11.90
CA GLY A 121 6.75 1.78 -12.37
C GLY A 121 7.42 2.67 -11.32
N LEU A 122 6.96 2.66 -10.06
CA LEU A 122 7.56 3.47 -8.99
C LEU A 122 8.76 2.81 -8.32
N PHE A 123 8.96 1.51 -8.55
CA PHE A 123 10.00 0.69 -7.92
C PHE A 123 10.67 -0.24 -8.93
#